data_AF-A0A1W9RBA3-F1
#
_entry.id   AF-A0A1W9RBA3-F1
#
_cell.length_a   1.000
_cell.length_b   1.000
_cell.length_c   1.000
_cell.angle_alpha   90.00
_cell.angle_beta   90.00
_cell.angle_gamma   90.00
#
_symmetry.space_group_name_H-M   'P 1'
#
loop_
_entity.id
_entity.type
_entity.pdbx_description
1 polymer ?
#
loop_
_entity_poly.entity_id
_entity_poly.type
_entity_poly.pdbx_seq_one_letter_code
_entity_poly.pdbx_strand_id
1 'polypeptide(L)'
;MKYFIGFFALLILCNVNVKSQDFISAKDFMAELKKNKELVVIDANTAENYGKRHVRGAINIPHKELYNETEIKGLLKSPEEL
;
A
#
# COMPACT_ATOMS: atom_id res chain seq x y z
N MET A 1 1.19 29.17 34.60
CA MET A 1 1.05 27.70 34.81
C MET A 1 -0.18 27.07 34.13
N LYS A 2 -1.32 27.75 33.99
CA LYS A 2 -2.52 27.18 33.34
C LYS A 2 -2.38 26.93 31.83
N TYR A 3 -1.65 27.78 31.09
CA TYR A 3 -1.47 27.63 29.64
C TYR A 3 -0.45 26.55 29.24
N PHE A 4 0.46 26.19 30.15
CA PHE A 4 1.48 25.16 29.93
C PHE A 4 0.88 23.74 29.96
N ILE A 5 -0.14 23.54 30.82
CA ILE A 5 -0.91 22.29 30.91
C ILE A 5 -1.84 22.12 29.70
N GLY A 6 -2.42 23.22 29.21
CA GLY A 6 -3.29 23.20 28.02
C GLY A 6 -2.56 22.80 26.73
N PHE A 7 -1.29 23.21 26.58
CA PHE A 7 -0.48 22.84 25.42
C PHE A 7 -0.10 21.36 25.40
N PHE A 8 0.14 20.76 26.57
CA PHE A 8 0.43 19.33 26.72
C PHE A 8 -0.81 18.46 26.44
N ALA A 9 -2.00 18.94 26.82
CA ALA A 9 -3.27 18.28 26.50
C ALA A 9 -3.59 18.32 24.99
N LEU A 10 -3.19 19.37 24.29
CA LEU A 10 -3.37 19.51 22.84
C LEU A 10 -2.44 18.57 22.05
N LEU A 11 -1.24 18.29 22.55
CA LEU A 11 -0.29 17.36 21.93
C LEU A 11 -0.76 15.89 21.98
N ILE A 12 -1.52 15.51 23.00
CA ILE A 12 -2.09 14.15 23.15
C ILE A 12 -3.27 13.90 22.18
N LEU A 13 -3.92 14.96 21.69
CA LEU A 13 -5.03 14.87 20.73
C LEU A 13 -4.57 14.64 19.29
N CYS A 14 -3.30 14.90 18.97
CA CYS A 14 -2.71 14.61 17.66
C CYS A 14 -2.20 13.16 17.57
N ASN A 15 -3.09 12.19 17.74
CA ASN A 15 -2.81 10.84 17.24
C ASN A 15 -2.90 10.91 15.72
N VAL A 16 -1.75 11.15 15.09
CA VAL A 16 -1.58 11.02 13.65
C VAL A 16 -1.92 9.58 13.27
N ASN A 17 -3.07 9.38 12.62
CA ASN A 17 -3.42 8.11 12.01
C ASN A 17 -2.52 7.91 10.79
N VAL A 18 -1.27 7.56 11.03
CA VAL A 18 -0.37 7.05 10.00
C VAL A 18 -0.98 5.70 9.61
N LYS A 19 -1.81 5.69 8.57
CA LYS A 19 -2.24 4.45 7.94
C LYS A 19 -1.02 3.84 7.27
N SER A 20 -0.31 3.00 8.02
CA SER A 20 0.51 1.93 7.46
C SER A 20 -0.33 1.22 6.40
N GLN A 21 0.31 0.74 5.33
CA GLN A 21 -0.34 -0.10 4.33
C GLN A 21 -1.21 -1.15 5.03
N ASP A 22 -2.50 -1.19 4.69
CA ASP A 22 -3.45 -2.12 5.30
C ASP A 22 -3.05 -3.54 4.88
N PHE A 23 -2.42 -4.29 5.79
CA PHE A 23 -2.11 -5.70 5.60
C PHE A 23 -3.28 -6.55 6.06
N ILE A 24 -3.59 -7.61 5.31
CA ILE A 24 -4.61 -8.59 5.67
C ILE A 24 -3.96 -9.96 5.80
N SER A 25 -4.35 -10.71 6.83
CA SER A 25 -3.90 -12.10 6.98
C SER A 25 -4.55 -12.98 5.92
N ALA A 26 -3.90 -14.10 5.55
CA ALA A 26 -4.50 -15.06 4.61
C ALA A 26 -5.86 -15.60 5.10
N LYS A 27 -6.01 -15.80 6.42
CA LYS A 27 -7.26 -16.26 7.04
C LYS A 27 -8.38 -15.24 6.83
N ASP A 28 -8.12 -13.97 7.13
CA ASP A 28 -9.13 -12.92 7.06
C ASP A 28 -9.46 -12.57 5.61
N PHE A 29 -8.47 -12.60 4.73
CA PHE A 29 -8.67 -12.47 3.29
C PHE A 29 -9.61 -13.55 2.73
N MET A 30 -9.43 -14.81 3.13
CA MET A 30 -10.33 -15.89 2.72
C MET A 30 -11.75 -15.76 3.29
N ALA A 31 -11.91 -15.12 4.45
CA ALA A 31 -13.22 -14.79 5.00
C ALA A 31 -13.88 -13.66 4.20
N GLU A 32 -13.14 -12.62 3.88
CA GLU A 32 -13.62 -11.47 3.11
C GLU A 32 -14.01 -11.86 1.68
N LEU A 33 -13.19 -12.68 1.00
CA LEU A 33 -13.50 -13.25 -0.32
C LEU A 33 -14.86 -13.97 -0.39
N LYS A 34 -15.28 -14.60 0.72
CA LYS A 34 -16.56 -15.31 0.80
C LYS A 34 -17.73 -14.38 1.10
N LYS A 35 -17.47 -13.33 1.87
CA LYS A 35 -18.48 -12.39 2.36
C LYS A 35 -18.80 -11.29 1.33
N ASN A 36 -17.77 -10.75 0.72
CA ASN A 36 -17.85 -9.57 -0.13
C ASN A 36 -17.74 -9.97 -1.62
N LYS A 37 -18.89 -9.96 -2.30
CA LYS A 37 -18.97 -10.30 -3.73
C LYS A 37 -18.45 -9.20 -4.66
N GLU A 38 -18.25 -7.99 -4.15
CA GLU A 38 -17.73 -6.84 -4.91
C GLU A 38 -16.21 -6.70 -4.74
N LEU A 39 -15.57 -7.57 -3.94
CA LEU A 39 -14.13 -7.56 -3.76
C LEU A 39 -13.41 -7.91 -5.07
N VAL A 40 -12.60 -6.97 -5.57
CA VAL A 40 -11.69 -7.20 -6.69
C VAL A 40 -10.31 -7.52 -6.15
N VAL A 41 -9.77 -8.68 -6.54
CA VAL A 41 -8.42 -9.10 -6.17
C VAL A 41 -7.49 -8.90 -7.37
N ILE A 42 -6.41 -8.15 -7.16
CA ILE A 42 -5.38 -7.92 -8.18
C ILE A 42 -4.12 -8.69 -7.79
N ASP A 43 -3.66 -9.56 -8.67
CA ASP A 43 -2.37 -10.22 -8.56
C ASP A 43 -1.33 -9.41 -9.34
N ALA A 44 -0.43 -8.76 -8.61
CA ALA A 44 0.59 -7.87 -9.17
C ALA A 44 1.83 -8.60 -9.71
N ASN A 45 1.87 -9.94 -9.68
CA ASN A 45 3.02 -10.74 -10.09
C ASN A 45 3.14 -10.87 -11.62
N THR A 46 4.22 -11.49 -12.10
CA THR A 46 4.40 -11.78 -13.53
C THR A 46 3.31 -12.72 -14.04
N ALA A 47 2.96 -12.59 -15.32
CA ALA A 47 1.98 -13.46 -15.98
C ALA A 47 2.34 -14.95 -15.86
N GLU A 48 3.63 -15.28 -15.88
CA GLU A 48 4.12 -16.65 -15.68
C GLU A 48 3.79 -17.19 -14.28
N ASN A 49 4.06 -16.41 -13.22
CA ASN A 49 3.77 -16.82 -11.85
C ASN A 49 2.27 -16.97 -11.61
N TYR A 50 1.50 -16.01 -12.12
CA TYR A 50 0.04 -16.07 -12.09
C TYR A 50 -0.48 -17.36 -12.76
N GLY A 51 0.03 -17.69 -13.96
CA GLY A 51 -0.37 -18.90 -14.69
C GLY A 51 -0.06 -20.21 -13.95
N LYS A 52 1.04 -20.25 -13.17
CA LYS A 52 1.38 -21.43 -12.35
C LYS A 52 0.46 -21.58 -11.16
N ARG A 53 0.18 -20.49 -10.44
CA ARG A 53 -0.59 -20.50 -9.19
C ARG A 53 -0.97 -19.08 -8.76
N HIS A 54 -2.27 -18.87 -8.60
CA HIS A 54 -2.87 -17.60 -8.17
C HIS A 54 -4.14 -17.85 -7.35
N VAL A 55 -4.64 -16.81 -6.69
CA VAL A 55 -5.95 -16.85 -6.02
C VAL A 55 -7.06 -16.90 -7.05
N ARG A 56 -7.96 -17.88 -6.97
CA ARG A 56 -9.06 -18.03 -7.93
C ARG A 56 -9.91 -16.76 -8.01
N GLY A 57 -10.12 -16.26 -9.23
CA GLY A 57 -10.91 -15.06 -9.49
C GLY A 57 -10.13 -13.74 -9.38
N ALA A 58 -8.83 -13.80 -9.04
CA ALA A 58 -7.96 -12.64 -9.15
C ALA A 58 -7.76 -12.21 -10.61
N ILE A 59 -7.40 -10.95 -10.81
CA ILE A 59 -7.05 -10.37 -12.11
C ILE A 59 -5.54 -10.09 -12.08
N ASN A 60 -4.79 -10.58 -13.08
CA ASN A 60 -3.37 -10.32 -13.16
C ASN A 60 -3.10 -8.94 -13.79
N ILE A 61 -2.38 -8.09 -13.07
CA ILE A 61 -1.85 -6.81 -13.56
C ILE A 61 -0.37 -6.75 -13.15
N PRO A 62 0.56 -7.23 -13.98
CA PRO A 62 1.97 -7.27 -13.64
C PRO A 62 2.51 -5.88 -13.33
N HIS A 63 3.04 -5.67 -12.12
CA HIS A 63 3.44 -4.34 -11.68
C HIS A 63 4.50 -3.70 -12.60
N LYS A 64 5.38 -4.52 -13.19
CA LYS A 64 6.45 -4.07 -14.11
C LYS A 64 5.94 -3.45 -15.39
N GLU A 65 4.70 -3.68 -15.79
CA GLU A 65 4.10 -3.07 -16.98
C GLU A 65 3.57 -1.65 -16.68
N LEU A 66 3.48 -1.27 -15.40
CA LEU A 66 2.93 0.02 -14.95
C LEU A 66 3.98 1.13 -14.80
N TYR A 67 5.27 0.80 -14.95
CA TYR A 67 6.36 1.77 -14.85
C TYR A 67 7.47 1.43 -15.84
N ASN A 68 8.29 2.42 -16.15
CA ASN A 68 9.53 2.23 -16.88
C ASN A 68 10.71 2.28 -15.90
N GLU A 69 11.79 1.58 -16.22
CA GLU A 69 13.04 1.61 -15.44
C GLU A 69 13.93 2.82 -15.80
N THR A 70 13.43 3.70 -16.67
CA THR A 70 14.13 4.94 -17.01
C THR A 70 14.13 5.90 -15.84
N GLU A 71 15.11 6.80 -15.80
CA GLU A 71 15.14 7.89 -14.82
C GLU A 71 13.80 8.60 -14.75
N ILE A 72 13.32 8.83 -13.52
CA ILE A 72 12.12 9.62 -13.29
C ILE A 72 12.44 11.04 -13.77
N LYS A 73 11.83 11.45 -14.88
CA LYS A 73 12.05 12.78 -15.46
C LYS A 73 11.70 13.86 -14.42
N GLY A 74 12.63 14.77 -14.19
CA GLY A 74 12.45 15.86 -13.22
C GLY A 74 12.78 15.47 -11.77
N LEU A 75 13.31 14.26 -11.53
CA LEU A 75 13.93 13.94 -10.26
C LEU A 75 15.20 14.79 -10.11
N LEU A 76 15.30 15.54 -9.02
CA LEU A 76 16.50 16.32 -8.72
C LEU A 76 17.65 15.33 -8.48
N LYS A 77 18.73 15.50 -9.23
CA LYS A 77 19.98 14.78 -8.99
C LYS A 77 20.53 15.17 -7.62
N SER A 78 21.23 14.24 -6.98
CA SER A 78 21.90 14.56 -5.72
C SER A 78 23.02 15.59 -5.98
N PRO A 79 23.46 16.36 -4.97
CA PRO A 79 24.54 17.33 -5.13
C PRO A 79 25.84 16.73 -5.67
N GLU A 80 26.07 15.44 -5.46
CA GLU A 80 27.26 14.70 -5.93
C GLU A 80 27.20 14.35 -7.42
N GLU A 81 26.02 14.43 -8.05
CA GLU A 81 25.75 14.07 -9.45
C GLU A 81 25.54 15.30 -10.36
N LEU A 82 25.71 16.51 -9.83
CA LEU A 82 25.68 17.81 -10.53
C LEU A 82 27.08 18.25 -10.95
#